data_AF-A0A831PGC2-F1
#
_entry.id   AF-A0A831PGC2-F1
#
_cell.length_a   1.000
_cell.length_b   1.000
_cell.length_c   1.000
_cell.angle_alpha   90.00
_cell.angle_beta   90.00
_cell.angle_gamma   90.00
#
_symmetry.space_group_name_H-M   'P 1'
#
loop_
_entity.id
_entity.type
_entity.pdbx_description
1 polymer ?
#
loop_
_entity_poly.entity_id
_entity_poly.type
_entity_poly.pdbx_seq_one_letter_code
_entity_poly.pdbx_strand_id
1 'polypeptide(L)'
;MTEKTGNGDGDPASGIPGHALTIVIQAGLVISEPHFETDCVLDGIKETVHRLESNLRNTDHTYRFVLPRRPGPEHAVLEALFKDSMWNRISHPPEVLLVAEEGHEDPDISPFGSGISFDVAEITPGGENSDYDRTYDGIIDLSNLVILVGEWEPGATEYRPESMFALAEMHGTTVVAIDPDTGDTYELSHDDRIFETYTQLDAYNSETVPAGLYSATFRRYLHLLRTEAGKAGLPEDVIEPALGTLLPFFTRTQLLARRYHRYYSLTGTSVSVLTALAVATITLQTLFFPEMTWLIWLEVVEILCIIILMAVTKYGDFHRKWIDYNFLAERIRAAFFLCIICLHCDSPDTPPHMSLANRPNDWMVIAFESIVETRPIPYCRLDLPFAPMKKFFRSSWISSRLRFYEKASAHASRTNLALLILGEALFMGTLVFAVLHALGVGHGTCTDGGVCTSLALAYLTITLPAGGAAIAAIRFRGEYLRNAERYAHVVRQLTTIHSNVRHAHSMEELCNLLQEMNELALREQQNWRIVFRFRRIEAV
;
A
#
# COMPACT_ATOMS: atom_id res chain seq x y z
N MET A 1 1.39 -59.19 -15.76
CA MET A 1 2.18 -58.06 -16.30
C MET A 1 1.27 -56.85 -16.26
N THR A 2 1.32 -56.16 -15.13
CA THR A 2 0.48 -55.02 -14.76
C THR A 2 1.38 -53.80 -14.79
N GLU A 3 1.16 -52.93 -15.77
CA GLU A 3 1.93 -51.72 -15.96
C GLU A 3 1.37 -50.63 -15.04
N LYS A 4 2.23 -50.15 -14.13
CA LYS A 4 1.91 -49.24 -13.04
C LYS A 4 1.52 -47.86 -13.58
N THR A 5 0.28 -47.47 -13.34
CA THR A 5 -0.13 -46.06 -13.26
C THR A 5 0.61 -45.42 -12.09
N GLY A 6 1.58 -44.55 -12.39
CA GLY A 6 2.25 -43.71 -11.40
C GLY A 6 1.25 -42.71 -10.83
N ASN A 7 0.71 -43.02 -9.65
CA ASN A 7 -0.02 -42.09 -8.82
C ASN A 7 1.01 -41.08 -8.27
N GLY A 8 1.23 -40.01 -9.04
CA GLY A 8 1.95 -38.84 -8.56
C GLY A 8 1.05 -38.09 -7.59
N ASP A 9 0.97 -38.57 -6.35
CA ASP A 9 0.59 -37.74 -5.21
C ASP A 9 1.71 -36.71 -5.01
N GLY A 10 1.72 -35.71 -5.89
CA GLY A 10 2.44 -34.46 -5.67
C GLY A 10 1.79 -33.82 -4.47
N ASP A 11 2.54 -33.79 -3.38
CA ASP A 11 2.14 -33.23 -2.10
C ASP A 11 1.48 -31.85 -2.30
N PRO A 12 0.17 -31.68 -2.02
CA PRO A 12 -0.51 -30.39 -2.14
C PRO A 12 -0.07 -29.39 -1.06
N ALA A 13 1.02 -29.68 -0.35
CA ALA A 13 1.59 -28.87 0.73
C ALA A 13 2.67 -27.85 0.28
N SER A 14 3.09 -27.78 -0.99
CA SER A 14 4.19 -26.90 -1.41
C SER A 14 3.87 -25.81 -2.42
N GLY A 15 2.60 -25.57 -2.77
CA GLY A 15 2.26 -24.64 -3.84
C GLY A 15 0.96 -23.90 -3.62
N ILE A 16 1.09 -22.62 -3.19
CA ILE A 16 0.12 -21.52 -3.28
C ILE A 16 -0.89 -21.46 -2.10
N PRO A 17 -0.90 -20.34 -1.33
CA PRO A 17 -1.04 -19.02 -1.96
C PRO A 17 -0.29 -17.82 -1.42
N GLY A 18 0.43 -17.21 -2.36
CA GLY A 18 1.17 -15.96 -2.23
C GLY A 18 2.65 -16.28 -2.17
N HIS A 19 3.28 -16.58 -3.31
CA HIS A 19 4.74 -16.48 -3.37
C HIS A 19 5.11 -15.10 -2.83
N ALA A 20 6.13 -15.06 -1.96
CA ALA A 20 6.75 -13.79 -1.61
C ALA A 20 7.05 -13.08 -2.93
N LEU A 21 6.68 -11.82 -3.01
CA LEU A 21 6.94 -11.05 -4.21
C LEU A 21 8.45 -10.97 -4.39
N THR A 22 8.95 -11.44 -5.53
CA THR A 22 10.34 -11.23 -5.91
C THR A 22 10.46 -9.83 -6.52
N ILE A 23 11.44 -9.04 -6.08
CA ILE A 23 11.71 -7.71 -6.64
C ILE A 23 13.13 -7.61 -7.19
N VAL A 24 13.36 -6.65 -8.08
CA VAL A 24 14.70 -6.26 -8.52
C VAL A 24 15.05 -4.94 -7.87
N ILE A 25 16.20 -4.86 -7.20
CA ILE A 25 16.73 -3.63 -6.62
C ILE A 25 17.69 -3.02 -7.63
N GLN A 26 17.30 -1.89 -8.24
CA GLN A 26 18.16 -1.16 -9.16
C GLN A 26 19.04 -0.20 -8.38
N ALA A 27 20.33 -0.54 -8.26
CA ALA A 27 21.32 0.24 -7.53
C ALA A 27 22.29 0.92 -8.50
N GLY A 28 22.14 2.23 -8.69
CA GLY A 28 23.05 3.02 -9.52
C GLY A 28 24.38 3.21 -8.82
N LEU A 29 25.49 2.90 -9.48
CA LEU A 29 26.83 3.13 -8.93
C LEU A 29 27.51 4.28 -9.68
N VAL A 30 27.82 5.35 -8.95
CA VAL A 30 28.47 6.54 -9.50
C VAL A 30 29.73 6.83 -8.70
N ILE A 31 30.87 6.96 -9.37
CA ILE A 31 32.13 7.38 -8.75
C ILE A 31 32.52 8.74 -9.33
N SER A 32 32.40 9.76 -8.49
CA SER A 32 32.64 11.16 -8.84
C SER A 32 34.12 11.58 -8.72
N GLU A 33 34.88 10.89 -7.86
CA GLU A 33 36.29 11.22 -7.61
C GLU A 33 37.23 10.08 -8.05
N PRO A 34 38.30 10.37 -8.81
CA PRO A 34 39.17 9.34 -9.36
C PRO A 34 40.15 8.72 -8.34
N HIS A 35 40.30 9.34 -7.17
CA HIS A 35 41.18 8.86 -6.10
C HIS A 35 40.33 8.32 -4.97
N PHE A 36 40.39 7.01 -4.73
CA PHE A 36 39.70 6.34 -3.62
C PHE A 36 40.43 5.06 -3.22
N GLU A 37 40.25 4.62 -1.98
CA GLU A 37 40.74 3.33 -1.49
C GLU A 37 39.68 2.26 -1.77
N THR A 38 39.99 1.32 -2.68
CA THR A 38 39.02 0.32 -3.15
C THR A 38 38.44 -0.52 -2.01
N ASP A 39 39.26 -0.90 -1.03
CA ASP A 39 38.81 -1.72 0.09
C ASP A 39 37.81 -0.96 0.99
N CYS A 40 38.07 0.33 1.28
CA CYS A 40 37.16 1.17 2.04
C CYS A 40 35.83 1.38 1.32
N VAL A 41 35.87 1.69 0.01
CA VAL A 41 34.65 1.84 -0.79
C VAL A 41 33.84 0.54 -0.82
N LEU A 42 34.50 -0.61 -0.99
CA LEU A 42 33.83 -1.91 -0.96
C LEU A 42 33.14 -2.17 0.38
N ASP A 43 33.75 -1.80 1.49
CA ASP A 43 33.15 -1.97 2.81
C ASP A 43 31.92 -1.06 3.03
N GLY A 44 31.93 0.17 2.52
CA GLY A 44 30.75 1.04 2.50
C GLY A 44 29.60 0.47 1.65
N ILE A 45 29.91 -0.08 0.47
CA ILE A 45 28.91 -0.74 -0.39
C ILE A 45 28.33 -1.97 0.32
N LYS A 46 29.18 -2.79 0.95
CA LYS A 46 28.75 -3.97 1.72
C LYS A 46 27.80 -3.61 2.85
N GLU A 47 28.09 -2.55 3.61
CA GLU A 47 27.22 -2.09 4.68
C GLU A 47 25.85 -1.66 4.13
N THR A 48 25.82 -0.95 3.00
CA THR A 48 24.58 -0.55 2.33
C THR A 48 23.77 -1.75 1.89
N VAL A 49 24.40 -2.74 1.25
CA VAL A 49 23.75 -4.00 0.84
C VAL A 49 23.26 -4.78 2.06
N HIS A 50 24.06 -4.86 3.13
CA HIS A 50 23.66 -5.54 4.37
C HIS A 50 22.42 -4.90 5.01
N ARG A 51 22.33 -3.57 4.97
CA ARG A 51 21.15 -2.83 5.42
C ARG A 51 19.93 -3.13 4.56
N LEU A 52 20.08 -3.23 3.23
CA LEU A 52 19.01 -3.64 2.32
C LEU A 52 18.53 -5.07 2.61
N GLU A 53 19.45 -6.03 2.75
CA GLU A 53 19.14 -7.41 3.14
C GLU A 53 18.36 -7.48 4.46
N SER A 54 18.76 -6.68 5.46
CA SER A 54 18.06 -6.63 6.74
C SER A 54 16.62 -6.13 6.58
N ASN A 55 16.40 -5.13 5.71
CA ASN A 55 15.07 -4.58 5.46
C ASN A 55 14.18 -5.50 4.60
N LEU A 56 14.78 -6.36 3.77
CA LEU A 56 14.10 -7.27 2.82
C LEU A 56 14.20 -8.75 3.23
N ARG A 57 14.35 -9.02 4.53
CA ARG A 57 14.59 -10.37 5.06
C ARG A 57 13.59 -11.46 4.63
N ASN A 58 12.35 -11.09 4.37
CA ASN A 58 11.25 -11.97 3.95
C ASN A 58 10.84 -11.76 2.48
N THR A 59 11.63 -10.99 1.73
CA THR A 59 11.36 -10.61 0.35
C THR A 59 12.47 -11.19 -0.51
N ASP A 60 12.09 -12.07 -1.44
CA ASP A 60 13.04 -12.56 -2.43
C ASP A 60 13.44 -11.41 -3.35
N HIS A 61 14.73 -11.25 -3.64
CA HIS A 61 15.18 -10.13 -4.44
C HIS A 61 16.50 -10.38 -5.17
N THR A 62 16.67 -9.67 -6.27
CA THR A 62 17.90 -9.66 -7.08
C THR A 62 18.43 -8.24 -7.15
N TYR A 63 19.75 -8.06 -7.01
CA TYR A 63 20.39 -6.77 -7.22
C TYR A 63 20.72 -6.60 -8.70
N ARG A 64 20.38 -5.44 -9.25
CA ARG A 64 20.81 -5.03 -10.59
C ARG A 64 21.58 -3.73 -10.46
N PHE A 65 22.89 -3.78 -10.69
CA PHE A 65 23.72 -2.60 -10.65
C PHE A 65 23.63 -1.84 -11.96
N VAL A 66 23.37 -0.53 -11.89
CA VAL A 66 23.23 0.35 -13.05
C VAL A 66 24.49 1.22 -13.14
N LEU A 67 25.21 1.10 -14.26
CA LEU A 67 26.54 1.71 -14.45
C LEU A 67 26.63 2.39 -15.82
N PRO A 68 27.57 3.33 -16.01
CA PRO A 68 27.85 3.83 -17.35
C PRO A 68 28.46 2.71 -18.19
N ARG A 69 28.19 2.68 -19.50
CA ARG A 69 28.81 1.68 -20.38
C ARG A 69 30.29 1.96 -20.65
N ARG A 70 30.71 3.23 -20.66
CA ARG A 70 32.12 3.61 -20.78
C ARG A 70 32.96 2.97 -19.65
N PRO A 71 34.10 2.31 -19.95
CA PRO A 71 34.97 1.75 -18.93
C PRO A 71 35.42 2.83 -17.93
N GLY A 72 35.32 2.53 -16.64
CA GLY A 72 35.57 3.48 -15.56
C GLY A 72 35.86 2.80 -14.23
N PRO A 73 36.22 3.57 -13.17
CA PRO A 73 36.49 3.03 -11.84
C PRO A 73 35.32 2.23 -11.27
N GLU A 74 34.08 2.54 -11.67
CA GLU A 74 32.86 1.85 -11.22
C GLU A 74 32.90 0.36 -11.59
N HIS A 75 33.46 0.04 -12.75
CA HIS A 75 33.61 -1.34 -13.23
C HIS A 75 34.61 -2.11 -12.39
N ALA A 76 35.74 -1.50 -12.05
CA ALA A 76 36.77 -2.15 -11.22
C ALA A 76 36.25 -2.42 -9.80
N VAL A 77 35.52 -1.47 -9.21
CA VAL A 77 34.85 -1.65 -7.91
C VAL A 77 33.82 -2.78 -7.98
N LEU A 78 32.98 -2.80 -9.03
CA LEU A 78 31.97 -3.85 -9.18
C LEU A 78 32.58 -5.25 -9.39
N GLU A 79 33.65 -5.37 -10.18
CA GLU A 79 34.38 -6.63 -10.35
C GLU A 79 34.99 -7.15 -9.04
N ALA A 80 35.50 -6.23 -8.21
CA ALA A 80 36.01 -6.58 -6.89
C ALA A 80 34.87 -6.98 -5.95
N LEU A 81 33.74 -6.27 -5.99
CA LEU A 81 32.54 -6.57 -5.22
C LEU A 81 31.99 -7.95 -5.56
N PHE A 82 31.89 -8.32 -6.83
CA PHE A 82 31.34 -9.62 -7.27
C PHE A 82 32.23 -10.81 -6.89
N LYS A 83 33.52 -10.59 -6.63
CA LYS A 83 34.44 -11.61 -6.09
C LYS A 83 34.30 -11.81 -4.59
N ASP A 84 33.62 -10.89 -3.89
CA ASP A 84 33.43 -10.98 -2.45
C ASP A 84 32.51 -12.16 -2.08
N SER A 85 32.83 -12.79 -0.95
CA SER A 85 32.06 -13.92 -0.42
C SER A 85 30.64 -13.58 0.02
N MET A 86 30.28 -12.31 0.16
CA MET A 86 28.95 -11.86 0.57
C MET A 86 27.84 -12.39 -0.34
N TRP A 87 28.10 -12.50 -1.65
CA TRP A 87 27.14 -12.95 -2.65
C TRP A 87 26.77 -14.42 -2.49
N ASN A 88 27.58 -15.22 -1.79
CA ASN A 88 27.24 -16.60 -1.46
C ASN A 88 26.04 -16.70 -0.48
N ARG A 89 25.65 -15.60 0.17
CA ARG A 89 24.51 -15.56 1.09
C ARG A 89 23.22 -15.09 0.42
N ILE A 90 23.32 -14.46 -0.76
CA ILE A 90 22.19 -13.88 -1.47
C ILE A 90 21.62 -14.94 -2.40
N SER A 91 20.29 -15.04 -2.46
CA SER A 91 19.58 -16.11 -3.18
C SER A 91 19.85 -16.11 -4.68
N HIS A 92 20.03 -14.91 -5.25
CA HIS A 92 20.20 -14.70 -6.69
C HIS A 92 21.51 -13.96 -6.98
N PRO A 93 22.23 -14.33 -8.05
CA PRO A 93 23.42 -13.61 -8.45
C PRO A 93 23.06 -12.18 -8.88
N PRO A 94 23.92 -11.19 -8.59
CA PRO A 94 23.68 -9.81 -9.03
C PRO A 94 23.76 -9.71 -10.56
N GLU A 95 22.93 -8.84 -11.11
CA GLU A 95 22.85 -8.49 -12.53
C GLU A 95 23.49 -7.12 -12.77
N VAL A 96 23.83 -6.84 -14.03
CA VAL A 96 24.43 -5.57 -14.44
C VAL A 96 23.64 -4.98 -15.61
N LEU A 97 23.31 -3.70 -15.51
CA LEU A 97 22.70 -2.90 -16.58
C LEU A 97 23.62 -1.74 -16.91
N LEU A 98 24.12 -1.70 -18.13
CA LEU A 98 24.96 -0.61 -18.63
C LEU A 98 24.09 0.42 -19.33
N VAL A 99 24.28 1.69 -19.01
CA VAL A 99 23.59 2.83 -19.63
C VAL A 99 24.48 3.39 -20.74
N ALA A 100 23.92 3.50 -21.94
CA ALA A 100 24.61 3.94 -23.15
C ALA A 100 23.84 5.07 -23.84
N GLU A 101 24.55 6.08 -24.33
CA GLU A 101 23.97 7.11 -25.20
C GLU A 101 23.75 6.57 -26.62
N GLU A 102 22.57 6.84 -27.18
CA GLU A 102 22.19 6.39 -28.52
C GLU A 102 23.22 6.86 -29.57
N GLY A 103 23.84 5.91 -30.26
CA GLY A 103 24.74 6.16 -31.39
C GLY A 103 26.16 6.62 -31.04
N HIS A 104 26.58 6.63 -29.77
CA HIS A 104 27.91 7.13 -29.37
C HIS A 104 28.92 6.06 -28.93
N GLU A 105 28.53 4.79 -28.77
CA GLU A 105 29.40 3.77 -28.18
C GLU A 105 29.58 2.52 -29.05
N ASP A 106 30.80 1.98 -29.06
CA ASP A 106 31.17 0.78 -29.81
C ASP A 106 30.49 -0.46 -29.21
N PRO A 107 29.67 -1.19 -29.98
CA PRO A 107 28.97 -2.38 -29.50
C PRO A 107 29.91 -3.47 -28.94
N ASP A 108 31.16 -3.53 -29.42
CA ASP A 108 32.05 -4.68 -29.21
C ASP A 108 32.96 -4.57 -27.96
N ILE A 109 32.97 -3.43 -27.27
CA ILE A 109 33.83 -3.23 -26.10
C ILE A 109 33.10 -3.67 -24.83
N SER A 110 33.48 -4.83 -24.27
CA SER A 110 33.12 -5.21 -22.91
C SER A 110 33.92 -4.37 -21.91
N PRO A 111 33.28 -3.64 -21.00
CA PRO A 111 34.01 -2.84 -20.01
C PRO A 111 34.53 -3.69 -18.83
N PHE A 112 34.08 -4.95 -18.73
CA PHE A 112 34.54 -5.92 -17.73
C PHE A 112 35.62 -6.84 -18.29
N GLY A 113 36.68 -7.09 -17.52
CA GLY A 113 37.72 -8.07 -17.84
C GLY A 113 37.38 -9.50 -17.41
N SER A 114 36.39 -9.65 -16.51
CA SER A 114 36.02 -10.92 -15.87
C SER A 114 34.88 -11.70 -16.55
N GLY A 115 34.34 -11.21 -17.67
CA GLY A 115 33.25 -11.87 -18.40
C GLY A 115 31.89 -11.82 -17.70
N ILE A 116 31.66 -10.78 -16.88
CA ILE A 116 30.36 -10.50 -16.25
C ILE A 116 29.30 -10.30 -17.35
N SER A 117 28.16 -10.97 -17.22
CA SER A 117 27.02 -10.76 -18.11
C SER A 117 26.35 -9.43 -17.78
N PHE A 118 26.04 -8.64 -18.80
CA PHE A 118 25.36 -7.37 -18.64
C PHE A 118 24.32 -7.17 -19.74
N ASP A 119 23.26 -6.44 -19.40
CA ASP A 119 22.32 -5.88 -20.35
C ASP A 119 22.70 -4.43 -20.65
N VAL A 120 22.22 -3.89 -21.77
CA VAL A 120 22.44 -2.49 -22.16
C VAL A 120 21.09 -1.78 -22.26
N ALA A 121 20.94 -0.66 -21.55
CA ALA A 121 19.84 0.28 -21.71
C ALA A 121 20.31 1.49 -22.51
N GLU A 122 19.64 1.76 -23.63
CA GLU A 122 19.89 2.96 -24.44
C GLU A 122 19.01 4.09 -23.92
N ILE A 123 19.63 5.25 -23.63
CA ILE A 123 18.92 6.46 -23.27
C ILE A 123 18.71 7.34 -24.50
N THR A 124 17.45 7.73 -24.73
CA THR A 124 17.09 8.61 -25.85
C THR A 124 17.66 10.01 -25.56
N PRO A 125 18.25 10.71 -26.56
CA PRO A 125 18.75 12.06 -26.35
C PRO A 125 17.62 13.01 -25.93
N GLY A 126 17.61 13.38 -24.64
CA GLY A 126 16.73 14.40 -24.09
C GLY A 126 17.02 15.80 -24.65
N GLY A 127 16.06 16.72 -24.51
CA GLY A 127 16.19 18.11 -24.98
C GLY A 127 17.44 18.82 -24.44
N GLU A 128 17.98 19.77 -25.20
CA GLU A 128 19.31 20.42 -25.06
C GLU A 128 19.66 21.12 -23.72
N ASN A 129 18.87 21.02 -22.65
CA ASN A 129 18.94 21.93 -21.49
C ASN A 129 19.41 21.31 -20.16
N SER A 130 20.09 20.16 -20.15
CA SER A 130 20.72 19.65 -18.94
C SER A 130 22.23 19.91 -18.99
N ASP A 131 22.76 20.67 -18.02
CA ASP A 131 24.20 20.88 -17.83
C ASP A 131 24.91 19.61 -17.29
N TYR A 132 24.16 18.52 -17.02
CA TYR A 132 24.68 17.26 -16.50
C TYR A 132 25.04 16.25 -17.61
N ASP A 133 25.99 15.35 -17.30
CA ASP A 133 26.28 14.18 -18.13
C ASP A 133 25.03 13.29 -18.20
N ARG A 134 24.54 13.06 -19.42
CA ARG A 134 23.28 12.34 -19.67
C ARG A 134 23.36 10.88 -19.26
N THR A 135 24.56 10.30 -19.29
CA THR A 135 24.76 8.92 -18.83
C THR A 135 24.45 8.83 -17.34
N TYR A 136 24.92 9.79 -16.54
CA TYR A 136 24.62 9.84 -15.11
C TYR A 136 23.17 10.20 -14.81
N ASP A 137 22.56 11.07 -15.60
CA ASP A 137 21.12 11.35 -15.55
C ASP A 137 20.30 10.06 -15.77
N GLY A 138 20.64 9.29 -16.81
CA GLY A 138 20.03 8.00 -17.11
C GLY A 138 20.26 6.93 -16.03
N ILE A 139 21.45 6.90 -15.41
CA ILE A 139 21.72 5.98 -14.29
C ILE A 139 20.80 6.30 -13.11
N ILE A 140 20.64 7.58 -12.76
CA ILE A 140 19.79 7.99 -11.63
C ILE A 140 18.31 7.70 -11.94
N ASP A 141 17.83 8.00 -13.15
CA ASP A 141 16.47 7.72 -13.60
C ASP A 141 16.12 6.22 -13.54
N LEU A 142 17.07 5.37 -13.93
CA LEU A 142 16.92 3.91 -13.93
C LEU A 142 17.20 3.26 -12.56
N SER A 143 17.48 4.03 -11.52
CA SER A 143 17.85 3.51 -10.19
C SER A 143 16.80 3.78 -9.14
N ASN A 144 16.56 2.81 -8.25
CA ASN A 144 15.74 3.02 -7.05
C ASN A 144 16.58 3.57 -5.89
N LEU A 145 17.88 3.34 -5.92
CA LEU A 145 18.87 3.78 -4.95
C LEU A 145 20.15 4.13 -5.70
N VAL A 146 20.78 5.25 -5.36
CA VAL A 146 22.09 5.63 -5.93
C VAL A 146 23.16 5.48 -4.86
N ILE A 147 24.22 4.75 -5.17
CA ILE A 147 25.43 4.64 -4.38
C ILE A 147 26.46 5.57 -5.00
N LEU A 148 26.82 6.62 -4.27
CA LEU A 148 27.71 7.68 -4.74
C LEU A 148 29.04 7.61 -3.98
N VAL A 149 30.16 7.52 -4.70
CA VAL A 149 31.50 7.53 -4.12
C VAL A 149 32.20 8.83 -4.49
N GLY A 150 32.81 9.50 -3.50
CA GLY A 150 33.55 10.74 -3.68
C GLY A 150 32.87 11.94 -3.04
N GLU A 151 31.78 12.45 -3.63
CA GLU A 151 30.98 13.53 -3.03
C GLU A 151 30.36 13.07 -1.69
N TRP A 152 31.01 13.47 -0.58
CA TRP A 152 30.66 13.02 0.77
C TRP A 152 30.06 14.13 1.65
N GLU A 153 30.41 15.40 1.39
CA GLU A 153 30.00 16.50 2.26
C GLU A 153 28.53 16.92 2.04
N PRO A 154 27.68 16.90 3.08
CA PRO A 154 26.32 17.44 3.00
C PRO A 154 26.41 18.97 2.84
N GLY A 155 26.18 19.44 1.61
CA GLY A 155 26.37 20.84 1.20
C GLY A 155 27.13 21.01 -0.12
N ALA A 156 27.61 19.93 -0.73
CA ALA A 156 28.23 19.96 -2.05
C ALA A 156 27.37 20.67 -3.11
N THR A 157 26.04 20.60 -2.99
CA THR A 157 25.09 21.32 -3.86
C THR A 157 25.21 22.85 -3.78
N GLU A 158 25.70 23.41 -2.67
CA GLU A 158 25.87 24.87 -2.52
C GLU A 158 27.08 25.42 -3.30
N TYR A 159 28.09 24.58 -3.56
CA TYR A 159 29.35 25.00 -4.17
C TYR A 159 29.73 24.25 -5.46
N ARG A 160 29.05 23.15 -5.80
CA ARG A 160 29.14 22.43 -7.08
C ARG A 160 27.75 22.35 -7.72
N PRO A 161 27.42 23.28 -8.65
CA PRO A 161 26.14 23.27 -9.36
C PRO A 161 25.87 21.99 -10.17
N GLU A 162 26.92 21.24 -10.51
CA GLU A 162 26.88 19.95 -11.23
C GLU A 162 27.00 18.75 -10.28
N SER A 163 26.71 18.92 -8.98
CA SER A 163 26.79 17.84 -7.99
C SER A 163 25.79 16.72 -8.29
N MET A 164 26.22 15.48 -8.09
CA MET A 164 25.36 14.30 -8.23
C MET A 164 24.23 14.28 -7.19
N PHE A 165 24.41 14.95 -6.05
CA PHE A 165 23.33 15.14 -5.09
C PHE A 165 22.21 16.03 -5.65
N ALA A 166 22.55 17.11 -6.35
CA ALA A 166 21.53 17.98 -6.96
C ALA A 166 20.77 17.25 -8.06
N LEU A 167 21.48 16.44 -8.86
CA LEU A 167 20.86 15.58 -9.87
C LEU A 167 19.92 14.55 -9.24
N ALA A 168 20.35 13.85 -8.18
CA ALA A 168 19.51 12.91 -7.46
C ALA A 168 18.31 13.58 -6.76
N GLU A 169 18.47 14.80 -6.25
CA GLU A 169 17.39 15.60 -5.68
C GLU A 169 16.33 15.96 -6.73
N MET A 170 16.75 16.30 -7.96
CA MET A 170 15.82 16.56 -9.07
C MET A 170 14.97 15.34 -9.42
N HIS A 171 15.55 14.13 -9.35
CA HIS A 171 14.85 12.86 -9.56
C HIS A 171 14.09 12.37 -8.31
N GLY A 172 14.40 12.92 -7.13
CA GLY A 172 13.84 12.49 -5.86
C GLY A 172 14.32 11.10 -5.42
N THR A 173 15.50 10.68 -5.85
CA THR A 173 16.09 9.35 -5.59
C THR A 173 17.02 9.39 -4.39
N THR A 174 16.83 8.51 -3.40
CA THR A 174 17.72 8.41 -2.24
C THR A 174 19.17 8.10 -2.67
N VAL A 175 20.12 8.84 -2.09
CA VAL A 175 21.56 8.62 -2.30
C VAL A 175 22.19 8.08 -1.03
N VAL A 176 23.01 7.04 -1.15
CA VAL A 176 23.95 6.64 -0.12
C VAL A 176 25.34 7.04 -0.60
N ALA A 177 25.84 8.12 0.00
CA ALA A 177 27.21 8.56 -0.23
C ALA A 177 28.17 7.64 0.54
N ILE A 178 29.36 7.44 -0.01
CA ILE A 178 30.44 6.66 0.57
C ILE A 178 31.71 7.51 0.51
N ASP A 179 32.34 7.69 1.67
CA ASP A 179 33.62 8.37 1.79
C ASP A 179 34.72 7.53 1.07
N PRO A 180 35.43 8.09 0.09
CA PRO A 180 36.43 7.36 -0.69
C PRO A 180 37.64 6.88 0.12
N ASP A 181 37.93 7.49 1.26
CA ASP A 181 39.09 7.19 2.10
C ASP A 181 38.73 6.32 3.31
N THR A 182 37.58 6.58 3.95
CA THR A 182 37.18 5.89 5.19
C THR A 182 36.20 4.74 4.96
N GLY A 183 35.44 4.77 3.87
CA GLY A 183 34.34 3.83 3.62
C GLY A 183 33.10 4.10 4.47
N ASP A 184 33.08 5.19 5.26
CA ASP A 184 31.90 5.60 6.00
C ASP A 184 30.73 5.86 5.04
N THR A 185 29.50 5.60 5.50
CA THR A 185 28.29 5.76 4.68
C THR A 185 27.37 6.85 5.23
N TYR A 186 26.79 7.65 4.34
CA TYR A 186 25.88 8.74 4.68
C TYR A 186 24.65 8.66 3.77
N GLU A 187 23.47 8.62 4.38
CA GLU A 187 22.20 8.58 3.64
C GLU A 187 21.65 9.99 3.47
N LEU A 188 21.48 10.40 2.22
CA LEU A 188 20.66 11.55 1.84
C LEU A 188 19.27 11.04 1.43
N SER A 189 18.37 10.94 2.41
CA SER A 189 17.00 10.50 2.17
C SER A 189 16.23 11.55 1.37
N HIS A 190 15.61 11.15 0.26
CA HIS A 190 14.69 11.98 -0.50
C HIS A 190 13.22 11.61 -0.19
N ASP A 191 12.29 12.13 -0.99
CA ASP A 191 10.86 11.90 -0.80
C ASP A 191 10.44 10.44 -0.96
N ASP A 192 11.21 9.65 -1.72
CA ASP A 192 11.05 8.22 -1.93
C ASP A 192 11.20 7.38 -0.65
N ARG A 193 12.11 7.77 0.25
CA ARG A 193 12.44 7.06 1.51
C ARG A 193 12.64 5.57 1.30
N ILE A 194 13.51 5.20 0.37
CA ILE A 194 13.61 3.84 -0.18
C ILE A 194 13.76 2.74 0.88
N PHE A 195 14.51 2.97 1.96
CA PHE A 195 14.66 2.01 3.04
C PHE A 195 13.35 1.78 3.85
N GLU A 196 12.57 2.84 4.08
CA GLU A 196 11.24 2.73 4.71
C GLU A 196 10.29 1.96 3.77
N THR A 197 10.35 2.28 2.48
CA THR A 197 9.63 1.59 1.40
C THR A 197 9.92 0.09 1.40
N TYR A 198 11.19 -0.33 1.42
CA TYR A 198 11.56 -1.74 1.44
C TYR A 198 11.12 -2.44 2.74
N THR A 199 11.21 -1.76 3.87
CA THR A 199 10.66 -2.29 5.14
C THR A 199 9.14 -2.54 5.05
N GLN A 200 8.41 -1.65 4.36
CA GLN A 200 6.96 -1.80 4.16
C GLN A 200 6.62 -2.92 3.17
N LEU A 201 7.42 -3.07 2.12
CA LEU A 201 7.32 -4.18 1.18
C LEU A 201 7.57 -5.53 1.87
N ASP A 202 8.59 -5.61 2.72
CA ASP A 202 8.91 -6.79 3.50
C ASP A 202 7.83 -7.13 4.52
N ALA A 203 7.28 -6.10 5.17
CA ALA A 203 6.09 -6.25 5.99
C ALA A 203 4.92 -6.79 5.16
N TYR A 204 4.71 -6.36 3.92
CA TYR A 204 3.68 -6.97 3.06
C TYR A 204 3.99 -8.43 2.74
N ASN A 205 5.23 -8.82 2.44
CA ASN A 205 5.59 -10.21 2.11
C ASN A 205 5.52 -11.17 3.32
N SER A 206 5.90 -10.70 4.51
CA SER A 206 5.86 -11.50 5.75
C SER A 206 4.44 -11.77 6.29
N GLU A 207 3.43 -11.03 5.82
CA GLU A 207 2.05 -11.17 6.28
C GLU A 207 1.38 -12.45 5.79
N THR A 208 0.77 -13.19 6.71
CA THR A 208 0.14 -14.48 6.42
C THR A 208 -1.38 -14.35 6.29
N VAL A 209 -1.97 -15.12 5.37
CA VAL A 209 -3.42 -15.24 5.21
C VAL A 209 -3.84 -16.69 5.50
N PRO A 210 -4.88 -16.94 6.32
CA PRO A 210 -5.37 -18.29 6.57
C PRO A 210 -5.69 -19.00 5.26
N ALA A 211 -5.02 -20.13 5.00
CA ALA A 211 -5.10 -20.86 3.73
C ALA A 211 -6.54 -21.20 3.34
N GLY A 212 -7.38 -21.65 4.28
CA GLY A 212 -8.78 -21.96 4.01
C GLY A 212 -9.60 -20.74 3.55
N LEU A 213 -9.37 -19.58 4.17
CA LEU A 213 -10.03 -18.33 3.80
C LEU A 213 -9.55 -17.83 2.43
N TYR A 214 -8.25 -17.95 2.16
CA TYR A 214 -7.70 -17.66 0.85
C TYR A 214 -8.33 -18.54 -0.22
N SER A 215 -8.27 -19.86 -0.09
CA SER A 215 -8.70 -20.80 -1.14
C SER A 215 -10.21 -20.71 -1.39
N ALA A 216 -11.01 -20.43 -0.37
CA ALA A 216 -12.44 -20.14 -0.54
C ALA A 216 -12.67 -18.84 -1.33
N THR A 217 -11.92 -17.78 -1.01
CA THR A 217 -12.06 -16.46 -1.65
C THR A 217 -11.55 -16.48 -3.09
N PHE A 218 -10.39 -17.10 -3.34
CA PHE A 218 -9.80 -17.29 -4.66
C PHE A 218 -10.75 -18.05 -5.58
N ARG A 219 -11.25 -19.22 -5.14
CA ARG A 219 -12.23 -20.01 -5.91
C ARG A 219 -13.51 -19.23 -6.24
N ARG A 220 -13.98 -18.40 -5.30
CA ARG A 220 -15.14 -17.53 -5.54
C ARG A 220 -14.87 -16.51 -6.65
N TYR A 221 -13.72 -15.83 -6.63
CA TYR A 221 -13.38 -14.88 -7.68
C TYR A 221 -13.14 -15.56 -9.02
N LEU A 222 -12.42 -16.69 -9.03
CA LEU A 222 -12.18 -17.50 -10.21
C LEU A 222 -13.49 -17.93 -10.88
N HIS A 223 -14.41 -18.52 -10.09
CA HIS A 223 -15.73 -18.92 -10.60
C HIS A 223 -16.52 -17.72 -11.14
N LEU A 224 -16.52 -16.59 -10.43
CA LEU A 224 -17.24 -15.39 -10.88
C LEU A 224 -16.71 -14.89 -12.24
N LEU A 225 -15.39 -14.77 -12.38
CA LEU A 225 -14.76 -14.26 -13.60
C LEU A 225 -14.96 -15.20 -14.79
N ARG A 226 -14.75 -16.51 -14.60
CA ARG A 226 -15.03 -17.52 -15.64
C ARG A 226 -16.49 -17.53 -16.07
N THR A 227 -17.41 -17.45 -15.11
CA THR A 227 -18.85 -17.41 -15.40
C THR A 227 -19.22 -16.17 -16.22
N GLU A 228 -18.69 -15.01 -15.87
CA GLU A 228 -18.97 -13.77 -16.61
C GLU A 228 -18.32 -13.77 -18.00
N ALA A 229 -17.11 -14.32 -18.15
CA ALA A 229 -16.47 -14.50 -19.45
C ALA A 229 -17.25 -15.46 -20.36
N GLY A 230 -17.68 -16.62 -19.83
CA GLY A 230 -18.50 -17.58 -20.57
C GLY A 230 -19.84 -17.00 -21.00
N LYS A 231 -20.52 -16.23 -20.12
CA LYS A 231 -21.74 -15.49 -20.49
C LYS A 231 -21.48 -14.43 -21.55
N ALA A 232 -20.30 -13.83 -21.57
CA ALA A 232 -19.92 -12.84 -22.55
C ALA A 232 -19.59 -13.47 -23.92
N GLY A 233 -19.31 -14.78 -23.96
CA GLY A 233 -18.81 -15.47 -25.14
C GLY A 233 -17.31 -15.24 -25.37
N LEU A 234 -16.58 -14.90 -24.31
CA LEU A 234 -15.12 -14.83 -24.37
C LEU A 234 -14.53 -16.24 -24.21
N PRO A 235 -13.57 -16.62 -25.07
CA PRO A 235 -12.80 -17.85 -24.88
C PRO A 235 -12.05 -17.85 -23.53
N GLU A 236 -12.00 -19.01 -22.88
CA GLU A 236 -11.40 -19.15 -21.54
C GLU A 236 -9.87 -18.90 -21.56
N ASP A 237 -9.20 -19.26 -22.65
CA ASP A 237 -7.77 -19.05 -22.88
C ASP A 237 -7.36 -17.57 -22.86
N VAL A 238 -8.29 -16.64 -23.09
CA VAL A 238 -8.04 -15.19 -23.06
C VAL A 238 -7.82 -14.69 -21.64
N ILE A 239 -8.53 -15.26 -20.65
CA ILE A 239 -8.50 -14.77 -19.27
C ILE A 239 -7.65 -15.65 -18.35
N GLU A 240 -7.46 -16.94 -18.69
CA GLU A 240 -6.70 -17.89 -17.86
C GLU A 240 -5.30 -17.41 -17.50
N PRO A 241 -4.51 -16.86 -18.44
CA PRO A 241 -3.20 -16.35 -18.10
C PRO A 241 -3.25 -15.27 -17.00
N ALA A 242 -4.26 -14.39 -16.99
CA ALA A 242 -4.37 -13.31 -15.99
C ALA A 242 -4.94 -13.83 -14.67
N LEU A 243 -5.77 -14.88 -14.72
CA LEU A 243 -6.26 -15.59 -13.55
C LEU A 243 -5.14 -16.38 -12.85
N GLY A 244 -4.18 -16.91 -13.60
CA GLY A 244 -3.03 -17.63 -13.05
C GLY A 244 -2.01 -16.73 -12.35
N THR A 245 -1.79 -15.52 -12.86
CA THR A 245 -0.74 -14.61 -12.36
C THR A 245 -1.26 -13.54 -11.40
N LEU A 246 -2.25 -12.74 -11.79
CA LEU A 246 -2.68 -11.56 -11.03
C LEU A 246 -3.71 -11.88 -9.93
N LEU A 247 -4.62 -12.83 -10.19
CA LEU A 247 -5.70 -13.14 -9.24
C LEU A 247 -5.20 -13.64 -7.87
N PRO A 248 -4.11 -14.43 -7.78
CA PRO A 248 -3.54 -14.82 -6.50
C PRO A 248 -3.14 -13.63 -5.63
N PHE A 249 -2.36 -12.70 -6.21
CA PHE A 249 -1.94 -11.48 -5.52
C PHE A 249 -3.14 -10.61 -5.15
N PHE A 250 -4.08 -10.39 -6.07
CA PHE A 250 -5.31 -9.65 -5.76
C PHE A 250 -6.05 -10.24 -4.55
N THR A 251 -6.22 -11.57 -4.52
CA THR A 251 -6.95 -12.25 -3.45
C THR A 251 -6.24 -12.07 -2.11
N ARG A 252 -4.92 -12.24 -2.07
CA ARG A 252 -4.10 -12.03 -0.87
C ARG A 252 -4.22 -10.60 -0.37
N THR A 253 -3.95 -9.62 -1.22
CA THR A 253 -3.96 -8.20 -0.86
C THR A 253 -5.35 -7.75 -0.39
N GLN A 254 -6.42 -8.18 -1.06
CA GLN A 254 -7.78 -7.87 -0.66
C GLN A 254 -8.16 -8.45 0.72
N LEU A 255 -7.68 -9.65 1.05
CA LEU A 255 -7.92 -10.26 2.35
C LEU A 255 -7.16 -9.54 3.47
N LEU A 256 -5.90 -9.15 3.22
CA LEU A 256 -5.12 -8.32 4.15
C LEU A 256 -5.79 -6.96 4.37
N ALA A 257 -6.20 -6.27 3.30
CA ALA A 257 -6.92 -5.00 3.38
C ALA A 257 -8.17 -5.11 4.26
N ARG A 258 -8.98 -6.17 4.08
CA ARG A 258 -10.18 -6.41 4.91
C ARG A 258 -9.85 -6.73 6.36
N ARG A 259 -8.77 -7.46 6.63
CA ARG A 259 -8.32 -7.76 8.01
C ARG A 259 -7.96 -6.46 8.73
N TYR A 260 -7.11 -5.65 8.12
CA TYR A 260 -6.64 -4.41 8.73
C TYR A 260 -7.74 -3.36 8.86
N HIS A 261 -8.69 -3.30 7.91
CA HIS A 261 -9.90 -2.50 8.07
C HIS A 261 -10.69 -2.90 9.34
N ARG A 262 -10.87 -4.21 9.58
CA ARG A 262 -11.57 -4.70 10.77
C ARG A 262 -10.82 -4.38 12.06
N TYR A 263 -9.49 -4.56 12.11
CA TYR A 263 -8.70 -4.22 13.29
C TYR A 263 -8.76 -2.73 13.62
N TYR A 264 -8.63 -1.88 12.59
CA TYR A 264 -8.76 -0.44 12.75
C TYR A 264 -10.15 -0.04 13.25
N SER A 265 -11.22 -0.54 12.61
CA SER A 265 -12.59 -0.22 13.01
C SER A 265 -12.93 -0.76 14.40
N LEU A 266 -12.57 -2.01 14.70
CA LEU A 266 -12.86 -2.63 15.99
C LEU A 266 -12.14 -1.89 17.11
N THR A 267 -10.85 -1.60 16.97
CA THR A 267 -10.09 -0.92 18.02
C THR A 267 -10.63 0.47 18.29
N GLY A 268 -11.02 1.20 17.24
CA GLY A 268 -11.62 2.53 17.42
C GLY A 268 -12.99 2.51 18.10
N THR A 269 -13.84 1.53 17.77
CA THR A 269 -15.11 1.32 18.46
C THR A 269 -14.87 0.90 19.91
N SER A 270 -13.94 -0.02 20.17
CA SER A 270 -13.62 -0.49 21.52
C SER A 270 -13.13 0.62 22.42
N VAL A 271 -12.20 1.48 21.95
CA VAL A 271 -11.73 2.65 22.73
C VAL A 271 -12.92 3.55 23.08
N SER A 272 -13.76 3.89 22.12
CA SER A 272 -14.91 4.77 22.34
C SER A 272 -15.90 4.17 23.36
N VAL A 273 -16.19 2.87 23.25
CA VAL A 273 -17.10 2.16 24.18
C VAL A 273 -16.48 2.04 25.57
N LEU A 274 -15.21 1.67 25.68
CA LEU A 274 -14.50 1.56 26.96
C LEU A 274 -14.44 2.90 27.69
N THR A 275 -14.25 4.02 26.98
CA THR A 275 -14.30 5.35 27.60
C THR A 275 -15.66 5.65 28.21
N ALA A 276 -16.76 5.34 27.51
CA ALA A 276 -18.11 5.52 28.07
C ALA A 276 -18.37 4.57 29.24
N LEU A 277 -17.88 3.33 29.17
CA LEU A 277 -17.98 2.36 30.27
C LEU A 277 -17.19 2.81 31.49
N ALA A 278 -15.98 3.35 31.35
CA ALA A 278 -15.21 3.89 32.46
C ALA A 278 -15.97 4.98 33.23
N VAL A 279 -16.60 5.92 32.50
CA VAL A 279 -17.47 6.94 33.11
C VAL A 279 -18.65 6.30 33.83
N ALA A 280 -19.26 5.26 33.25
CA ALA A 280 -20.36 4.55 33.89
C ALA A 280 -19.91 3.80 35.15
N THR A 281 -18.77 3.13 35.12
CA THR A 281 -18.18 2.37 36.22
C THR A 281 -17.90 3.28 37.42
N ILE A 282 -17.18 4.40 37.22
CA ILE A 282 -16.89 5.32 38.33
C ILE A 282 -18.17 5.97 38.88
N THR A 283 -19.13 6.30 38.02
CA THR A 283 -20.41 6.87 38.47
C THR A 283 -21.24 5.86 39.25
N LEU A 284 -21.26 4.59 38.82
CA LEU A 284 -21.96 3.51 39.52
C LEU A 284 -21.34 3.27 40.91
N GLN A 285 -20.00 3.19 40.97
CA GLN A 285 -19.25 3.00 42.20
C GLN A 285 -19.50 4.15 43.18
N THR A 286 -19.36 5.38 42.72
CA THR A 286 -19.50 6.57 43.58
C THR A 286 -20.91 6.78 44.10
N LEU A 287 -21.95 6.52 43.29
CA LEU A 287 -23.34 6.78 43.69
C LEU A 287 -24.00 5.63 44.47
N PHE A 288 -23.74 4.38 44.11
CA PHE A 288 -24.45 3.23 44.70
C PHE A 288 -23.60 2.37 45.63
N PHE A 289 -22.28 2.35 45.43
CA PHE A 289 -21.38 1.44 46.16
C PHE A 289 -20.12 2.16 46.66
N PRO A 290 -20.25 3.26 47.43
CA PRO A 290 -19.10 4.04 47.86
C PRO A 290 -18.12 3.23 48.72
N GLU A 291 -18.63 2.27 49.50
CA GLU A 291 -17.82 1.39 50.36
C GLU A 291 -17.10 0.27 49.59
N MET A 292 -17.53 -0.06 48.37
CA MET A 292 -16.90 -1.09 47.54
C MET A 292 -15.70 -0.53 46.77
N THR A 293 -14.65 -0.16 47.50
CA THR A 293 -13.42 0.44 46.94
C THR A 293 -12.73 -0.44 45.89
N TRP A 294 -12.98 -1.75 45.90
CA TRP A 294 -12.44 -2.65 44.89
C TRP A 294 -12.95 -2.36 43.46
N LEU A 295 -14.13 -1.73 43.31
CA LEU A 295 -14.67 -1.33 41.99
C LEU A 295 -13.81 -0.25 41.31
N ILE A 296 -13.03 0.53 42.07
CA ILE A 296 -12.07 1.50 41.50
C ILE A 296 -11.03 0.79 40.64
N TRP A 297 -10.64 -0.44 40.99
CA TRP A 297 -9.71 -1.22 40.17
C TRP A 297 -10.30 -1.60 38.81
N LEU A 298 -11.64 -1.68 38.67
CA LEU A 298 -12.27 -1.94 37.38
C LEU A 298 -12.04 -0.77 36.42
N GLU A 299 -12.19 0.47 36.89
CA GLU A 299 -11.88 1.67 36.10
C GLU A 299 -10.40 1.72 35.71
N VAL A 300 -9.49 1.41 36.65
CA VAL A 300 -8.05 1.33 36.37
C VAL A 300 -7.77 0.32 35.25
N VAL A 301 -8.45 -0.83 35.26
CA VAL A 301 -8.34 -1.84 34.20
C VAL A 301 -8.91 -1.32 32.87
N GLU A 302 -10.04 -0.62 32.87
CA GLU A 302 -10.64 -0.03 31.66
C GLU A 302 -9.71 1.00 31.02
N ILE A 303 -9.13 1.91 31.82
CA ILE A 303 -8.15 2.92 31.36
C ILE A 303 -6.89 2.23 30.83
N LEU A 304 -6.36 1.24 31.55
CA LEU A 304 -5.20 0.47 31.10
C LEU A 304 -5.49 -0.23 29.76
N CYS A 305 -6.69 -0.79 29.58
CA CYS A 305 -7.10 -1.39 28.31
C CYS A 305 -7.16 -0.36 27.17
N ILE A 306 -7.65 0.85 27.42
CA ILE A 306 -7.64 1.94 26.43
C ILE A 306 -6.19 2.27 26.02
N ILE A 307 -5.29 2.45 26.98
CA ILE A 307 -3.87 2.75 26.72
C ILE A 307 -3.22 1.62 25.89
N ILE A 308 -3.45 0.37 26.26
CA ILE A 308 -2.94 -0.79 25.52
C ILE A 308 -3.50 -0.81 24.09
N LEU A 309 -4.80 -0.60 23.89
CA LEU A 309 -5.42 -0.56 22.56
C LEU A 309 -4.87 0.58 21.69
N MET A 310 -4.62 1.76 22.28
CA MET A 310 -3.99 2.88 21.59
C MET A 310 -2.55 2.55 21.18
N ALA A 311 -1.77 1.95 22.09
CA ALA A 311 -0.41 1.51 21.81
C ALA A 311 -0.39 0.45 20.69
N VAL A 312 -1.24 -0.58 20.78
CA VAL A 312 -1.35 -1.63 19.75
C VAL A 312 -1.74 -1.04 18.39
N THR A 313 -2.64 -0.06 18.35
CA THR A 313 -3.01 0.60 17.08
C THR A 313 -1.85 1.41 16.51
N LYS A 314 -1.11 2.12 17.35
CA LYS A 314 0.04 2.94 16.95
C LYS A 314 1.16 2.08 16.39
N TYR A 315 1.55 1.02 17.10
CA TYR A 315 2.64 0.13 16.67
C TYR A 315 2.22 -0.83 15.56
N GLY A 316 0.95 -1.22 15.48
CA GLY A 316 0.44 -2.12 14.46
C GLY A 316 0.22 -1.47 13.09
N ASP A 317 0.22 -0.12 13.01
CA ASP A 317 0.00 0.64 11.78
C ASP A 317 -1.26 0.20 10.99
N PHE A 318 -2.29 -0.32 11.68
CA PHE A 318 -3.44 -0.99 11.05
C PHE A 318 -4.13 -0.13 10.01
N HIS A 319 -4.18 1.18 10.27
CA HIS A 319 -4.77 2.15 9.38
C HIS A 319 -3.97 2.33 8.09
N ARG A 320 -2.63 2.47 8.17
CA ARG A 320 -1.76 2.56 7.00
C ARG A 320 -1.86 1.28 6.17
N LYS A 321 -1.67 0.12 6.81
CA LYS A 321 -1.77 -1.20 6.16
C LYS A 321 -3.11 -1.40 5.46
N TRP A 322 -4.22 -1.01 6.10
CA TRP A 322 -5.54 -1.07 5.45
C TRP A 322 -5.59 -0.27 4.16
N ILE A 323 -5.20 1.00 4.21
CA ILE A 323 -5.28 1.91 3.06
C ILE A 323 -4.36 1.44 1.94
N ASP A 324 -3.10 1.13 2.26
CA ASP A 324 -2.12 0.74 1.26
C ASP A 324 -2.49 -0.60 0.60
N TYR A 325 -2.92 -1.60 1.39
CA TYR A 325 -3.38 -2.86 0.80
C TYR A 325 -4.67 -2.69 0.00
N ASN A 326 -5.57 -1.77 0.38
CA ASN A 326 -6.74 -1.49 -0.44
C ASN A 326 -6.36 -0.82 -1.77
N PHE A 327 -5.41 0.12 -1.75
CA PHE A 327 -4.86 0.76 -2.94
C PHE A 327 -4.24 -0.28 -3.89
N LEU A 328 -3.31 -1.09 -3.38
CA LEU A 328 -2.64 -2.14 -4.16
C LEU A 328 -3.64 -3.16 -4.71
N ALA A 329 -4.63 -3.60 -3.91
CA ALA A 329 -5.67 -4.52 -4.38
C ALA A 329 -6.50 -3.93 -5.51
N GLU A 330 -6.90 -2.66 -5.43
CA GLU A 330 -7.66 -2.00 -6.50
C GLU A 330 -6.81 -1.79 -7.76
N ARG A 331 -5.51 -1.51 -7.63
CA ARG A 331 -4.56 -1.39 -8.76
C ARG A 331 -4.36 -2.74 -9.47
N ILE A 332 -4.11 -3.82 -8.73
CA ILE A 332 -4.01 -5.19 -9.29
C ILE A 332 -5.33 -5.57 -9.97
N ARG A 333 -6.48 -5.23 -9.36
CA ARG A 333 -7.79 -5.50 -9.95
C ARG A 333 -8.00 -4.77 -11.27
N ALA A 334 -7.54 -3.52 -11.39
CA ALA A 334 -7.60 -2.77 -12.65
C ALA A 334 -6.66 -3.37 -13.69
N ALA A 335 -5.42 -3.71 -13.28
CA ALA A 335 -4.46 -4.38 -14.15
C ALA A 335 -5.04 -5.66 -14.74
N PHE A 336 -5.66 -6.52 -13.94
CA PHE A 336 -6.31 -7.74 -14.42
C PHE A 336 -7.17 -7.51 -15.67
N PHE A 337 -7.95 -6.42 -15.70
CA PHE A 337 -8.81 -6.10 -16.84
C PHE A 337 -8.06 -5.44 -17.99
N LEU A 338 -7.17 -4.49 -17.71
CA LEU A 338 -6.43 -3.75 -18.73
C LEU A 338 -5.41 -4.62 -19.47
N CYS A 339 -4.80 -5.58 -18.79
CA CYS A 339 -3.85 -6.53 -19.35
C CYS A 339 -4.45 -7.37 -20.49
N ILE A 340 -5.77 -7.66 -20.42
CA ILE A 340 -6.48 -8.48 -21.43
C ILE A 340 -6.54 -7.77 -22.79
N ILE A 341 -6.49 -6.44 -22.83
CA ILE A 341 -6.59 -5.61 -24.04
C ILE A 341 -5.30 -4.84 -24.35
N CYS A 342 -4.18 -5.27 -23.77
CA CYS A 342 -2.86 -4.66 -23.99
C CYS A 342 -2.73 -3.19 -23.58
N LEU A 343 -3.62 -2.70 -22.70
CA LEU A 343 -3.45 -1.36 -22.17
C LEU A 343 -2.43 -1.41 -21.05
N HIS A 344 -1.36 -0.62 -21.21
CA HIS A 344 -0.40 -0.40 -20.14
C HIS A 344 -1.12 0.27 -18.97
N CYS A 345 -0.79 -0.19 -17.77
CA CYS A 345 -1.32 0.34 -16.53
C CYS A 345 -0.42 1.46 -16.06
N ASP A 346 -0.29 2.49 -16.91
CA ASP A 346 0.54 3.63 -16.58
C ASP A 346 -0.08 4.38 -15.40
N SER A 347 0.78 4.89 -14.53
CA SER A 347 0.35 5.81 -13.49
C SER A 347 -0.11 7.09 -14.20
N PRO A 348 -1.38 7.51 -14.05
CA PRO A 348 -1.82 8.77 -14.65
C PRO A 348 -0.99 9.91 -14.06
N ASP A 349 -0.68 10.92 -14.89
CA ASP A 349 0.04 12.11 -14.45
C ASP A 349 -0.57 12.64 -13.16
N THR A 350 0.21 12.59 -12.08
CA THR A 350 -0.26 13.09 -10.79
C THR A 350 -0.25 14.61 -10.83
N PRO A 351 -1.41 15.28 -10.66
CA PRO A 351 -1.42 16.74 -10.55
C PRO A 351 -0.49 17.19 -9.40
N PRO A 352 0.14 18.38 -9.48
CA PRO A 352 1.09 18.82 -8.44
C PRO A 352 0.53 18.85 -7.01
N HIS A 353 -0.78 19.07 -6.86
CA HIS A 353 -1.44 19.05 -5.53
C HIS A 353 -1.68 17.63 -4.98
N MET A 354 -1.49 16.59 -5.79
CA MET A 354 -1.60 15.17 -5.44
C MET A 354 -0.24 14.46 -5.36
N SER A 355 0.86 15.10 -5.74
CA SER A 355 2.22 14.54 -5.66
C SER A 355 2.57 14.08 -4.24
N LEU A 356 2.08 14.78 -3.20
CA LEU A 356 2.26 14.41 -1.79
C LEU A 356 1.70 13.02 -1.44
N ALA A 357 0.79 12.46 -2.24
CA ALA A 357 0.26 11.11 -2.06
C ALA A 357 0.80 10.09 -3.07
N ASN A 358 1.54 10.53 -4.08
CA ASN A 358 2.20 9.66 -5.05
C ASN A 358 3.69 9.94 -5.00
N ARG A 359 4.40 9.22 -4.13
CA ARG A 359 5.85 9.29 -4.09
C ARG A 359 6.41 8.42 -5.21
N PRO A 360 7.39 8.91 -5.99
CA PRO A 360 8.19 8.01 -6.80
C PRO A 360 8.79 6.93 -5.88
N ASN A 361 8.86 5.68 -6.37
CA ASN A 361 9.36 4.53 -5.61
C ASN A 361 8.61 4.21 -4.29
N ASP A 362 7.32 4.54 -4.19
CA ASP A 362 6.48 4.02 -3.09
C ASP A 362 6.43 2.48 -3.17
N TRP A 363 6.48 1.78 -2.03
CA TRP A 363 6.51 0.32 -1.98
C TRP A 363 5.36 -0.35 -2.73
N MET A 364 4.19 0.30 -2.80
CA MET A 364 3.06 -0.21 -3.57
C MET A 364 3.25 -0.10 -5.08
N VAL A 365 4.02 0.89 -5.54
CA VAL A 365 4.38 1.06 -6.93
C VAL A 365 5.32 -0.07 -7.32
N ILE A 366 6.42 -0.23 -6.57
CA ILE A 366 7.36 -1.34 -6.73
C ILE A 366 6.62 -2.68 -6.67
N ALA A 367 5.78 -2.90 -5.66
CA ALA A 367 5.05 -4.15 -5.52
C ALA A 367 4.11 -4.42 -6.69
N PHE A 368 3.42 -3.38 -7.18
CA PHE A 368 2.52 -3.51 -8.30
C PHE A 368 3.28 -3.82 -9.59
N GLU A 369 4.37 -3.11 -9.87
CA GLU A 369 5.20 -3.30 -11.05
C GLU A 369 5.78 -4.70 -11.07
N SER A 370 6.38 -5.17 -9.98
CA SER A 370 6.89 -6.54 -9.91
C SER A 370 5.78 -7.59 -10.10
N ILE A 371 4.58 -7.39 -9.53
CA ILE A 371 3.42 -8.28 -9.78
C ILE A 371 3.06 -8.30 -11.27
N VAL A 372 3.06 -7.13 -11.90
CA VAL A 372 2.72 -6.94 -13.31
C VAL A 372 3.81 -7.49 -14.23
N GLU A 373 5.07 -7.51 -13.82
CA GLU A 373 6.19 -8.10 -14.58
C GLU A 373 6.18 -9.64 -14.56
N THR A 374 5.63 -10.28 -13.52
CA THR A 374 5.47 -11.76 -13.49
C THR A 374 4.53 -12.31 -14.57
N ARG A 375 3.87 -11.43 -15.33
CA ARG A 375 3.00 -11.80 -16.43
C ARG A 375 3.84 -12.29 -17.64
N PRO A 376 3.73 -13.55 -18.11
CA PRO A 376 4.23 -13.95 -19.42
C PRO A 376 3.79 -13.04 -20.59
N ILE A 377 4.73 -12.36 -21.24
CA ILE A 377 4.56 -11.36 -22.31
C ILE A 377 3.50 -11.66 -23.43
N PRO A 378 3.17 -12.91 -23.86
CA PRO A 378 2.16 -13.14 -24.91
C PRO A 378 0.67 -12.86 -24.55
N TYR A 379 0.34 -12.01 -23.57
CA TYR A 379 -1.04 -11.64 -23.22
C TYR A 379 -1.76 -10.79 -24.27
N CYS A 380 -1.01 -10.09 -25.12
CA CYS A 380 -1.60 -9.09 -25.99
C CYS A 380 -2.24 -9.73 -27.22
N ARG A 381 -3.57 -9.86 -27.17
CA ARG A 381 -4.39 -10.33 -28.30
C ARG A 381 -5.35 -9.23 -28.74
N LEU A 382 -4.92 -8.41 -29.70
CA LEU A 382 -5.78 -7.40 -30.32
C LEU A 382 -6.80 -8.01 -31.31
N ASP A 383 -6.68 -9.31 -31.61
CA ASP A 383 -7.59 -10.07 -32.47
C ASP A 383 -8.91 -10.48 -31.79
N LEU A 384 -9.18 -9.96 -30.59
CA LEU A 384 -10.34 -10.35 -29.80
C LEU A 384 -11.64 -9.72 -30.32
N PRO A 385 -12.75 -10.47 -30.33
CA PRO A 385 -14.03 -9.96 -30.81
C PRO A 385 -14.55 -8.86 -29.87
N PHE A 386 -14.81 -7.68 -30.44
CA PHE A 386 -15.26 -6.50 -29.72
C PHE A 386 -16.51 -6.73 -28.85
N ALA A 387 -17.53 -7.37 -29.39
CA ALA A 387 -18.82 -7.52 -28.70
C ALA A 387 -18.74 -8.38 -27.42
N PRO A 388 -18.11 -9.57 -27.42
CA PRO A 388 -17.80 -10.33 -26.21
C PRO A 388 -16.98 -9.53 -25.19
N MET A 389 -15.94 -8.83 -25.64
CA MET A 389 -15.06 -8.05 -24.77
C MET A 389 -15.82 -6.93 -24.04
N LYS A 390 -16.58 -6.14 -24.80
CA LYS A 390 -17.47 -5.10 -24.28
C LYS A 390 -18.46 -5.65 -23.26
N LYS A 391 -19.07 -6.79 -23.57
CA LYS A 391 -20.04 -7.45 -22.68
C LYS A 391 -19.39 -7.89 -21.37
N PHE A 392 -18.19 -8.47 -21.45
CA PHE A 392 -17.42 -8.90 -20.28
C PHE A 392 -17.04 -7.74 -19.38
N PHE A 393 -16.31 -6.72 -19.86
CA PHE A 393 -15.90 -5.60 -19.01
C PHE A 393 -17.08 -4.88 -18.38
N ARG A 394 -18.16 -4.70 -19.14
CA ARG A 394 -19.38 -4.10 -18.61
C ARG A 394 -19.95 -4.90 -17.44
N SER A 395 -20.02 -6.22 -17.52
CA SER A 395 -20.65 -7.05 -16.48
C SER A 395 -19.72 -7.37 -15.32
N SER A 396 -18.47 -7.75 -15.60
CA SER A 396 -17.50 -8.26 -14.62
C SER A 396 -16.79 -7.13 -13.87
N TRP A 397 -16.48 -6.02 -14.55
CA TRP A 397 -15.77 -4.90 -13.94
C TRP A 397 -16.72 -3.75 -13.57
N ILE A 398 -17.32 -3.08 -14.56
CA ILE A 398 -18.07 -1.82 -14.35
C ILE A 398 -19.31 -2.06 -13.50
N SER A 399 -20.18 -3.00 -13.89
CA SER A 399 -21.42 -3.30 -13.14
C SER A 399 -21.14 -3.85 -11.73
N SER A 400 -20.03 -4.57 -11.56
CA SER A 400 -19.61 -5.06 -10.25
C SER A 400 -19.22 -3.91 -9.33
N ARG A 401 -18.42 -2.95 -9.83
CA ARG A 401 -18.02 -1.74 -9.09
C ARG A 401 -19.19 -0.82 -8.79
N LEU A 402 -20.07 -0.60 -9.76
CA LEU A 402 -21.27 0.22 -9.57
C LEU A 402 -22.12 -0.31 -8.41
N ARG A 403 -22.47 -1.61 -8.43
CA ARG A 403 -23.24 -2.25 -7.35
C ARG A 403 -22.54 -2.20 -6.00
N PHE A 404 -21.21 -2.33 -5.97
CA PHE A 404 -20.44 -2.20 -4.74
C PHE A 404 -20.60 -0.81 -4.13
N TYR A 405 -20.38 0.24 -4.91
CA TYR A 405 -20.46 1.62 -4.41
C TYR A 405 -21.89 2.06 -4.09
N GLU A 406 -22.89 1.61 -4.83
CA GLU A 406 -24.32 1.83 -4.49
C GLU A 406 -24.64 1.25 -3.11
N LYS A 407 -24.25 -0.01 -2.87
CA LYS A 407 -24.47 -0.68 -1.58
C LYS A 407 -23.67 -0.01 -0.46
N ALA A 408 -22.42 0.37 -0.73
CA ALA A 408 -21.55 1.03 0.24
C ALA A 408 -22.08 2.41 0.62
N SER A 409 -22.53 3.22 -0.36
CA SER A 409 -23.15 4.53 -0.13
C SER A 409 -24.42 4.41 0.70
N ALA A 410 -25.33 3.50 0.32
CA ALA A 410 -26.57 3.28 1.05
C ALA A 410 -26.32 2.79 2.49
N HIS A 411 -25.35 1.90 2.69
CA HIS A 411 -24.98 1.44 4.01
C HIS A 411 -24.39 2.57 4.86
N ALA A 412 -23.43 3.33 4.33
CA ALA A 412 -22.82 4.44 5.04
C ALA A 412 -23.86 5.52 5.42
N SER A 413 -24.78 5.86 4.51
CA SER A 413 -25.86 6.82 4.78
C SER A 413 -26.78 6.34 5.91
N ARG A 414 -27.22 5.06 5.88
CA ARG A 414 -28.07 4.48 6.94
C ARG A 414 -27.37 4.43 8.29
N THR A 415 -26.10 4.01 8.31
CA THR A 415 -25.31 3.96 9.54
C THR A 415 -25.09 5.35 10.11
N ASN A 416 -24.81 6.36 9.27
CA ASN A 416 -24.70 7.75 9.70
C ASN A 416 -25.97 8.25 10.39
N LEU A 417 -27.13 8.03 9.75
CA LEU A 417 -28.42 8.45 10.28
C LEU A 417 -28.76 7.74 11.59
N ALA A 418 -28.51 6.42 11.66
CA ALA A 418 -28.76 5.65 12.88
C ALA A 418 -27.90 6.15 14.06
N LEU A 419 -26.60 6.40 13.84
CA LEU A 419 -25.71 6.91 14.89
C LEU A 419 -26.04 8.35 15.29
N LEU A 420 -26.45 9.20 14.35
CA LEU A 420 -26.92 10.56 14.63
C LEU A 420 -28.16 10.53 15.54
N ILE A 421 -29.19 9.78 15.15
CA ILE A 421 -30.44 9.67 15.92
C ILE A 421 -30.18 9.09 17.30
N LEU A 422 -29.35 8.05 17.39
CA LEU A 422 -29.02 7.43 18.68
C LEU A 422 -28.26 8.39 19.60
N GLY A 423 -27.28 9.13 19.07
CA GLY A 423 -26.55 10.14 19.83
C GLY A 423 -27.47 11.27 20.33
N GLU A 424 -28.31 11.82 19.46
CA GLU A 424 -29.29 12.86 19.82
C GLU A 424 -30.29 12.37 20.87
N ALA A 425 -30.79 11.14 20.73
CA ALA A 425 -31.72 10.55 21.69
C ALA A 425 -31.11 10.41 23.09
N LEU A 426 -29.82 10.05 23.21
CA LEU A 426 -29.13 9.98 24.50
C LEU A 426 -28.99 11.36 25.16
N PHE A 427 -28.65 12.41 24.39
CA PHE A 427 -28.57 13.78 24.92
C PHE A 427 -29.95 14.32 25.33
N MET A 428 -30.99 14.08 24.52
CA MET A 428 -32.36 14.46 24.88
C MET A 428 -32.86 13.73 26.12
N GLY A 429 -32.57 12.42 26.24
CA GLY A 429 -32.87 11.64 27.43
C GLY A 429 -32.17 12.20 28.68
N THR A 430 -30.89 12.58 28.55
CA THR A 430 -30.13 13.25 29.63
C THR A 430 -30.84 14.51 30.10
N LEU A 431 -31.25 15.38 29.19
CA LEU A 431 -31.95 16.63 29.53
C LEU A 431 -33.24 16.35 30.30
N VAL A 432 -34.04 15.37 29.86
CA VAL A 432 -35.27 14.97 30.56
C VAL A 432 -34.96 14.48 31.98
N PHE A 433 -33.98 13.59 32.15
CA PHE A 433 -33.61 13.10 33.48
C PHE A 433 -33.04 14.20 34.39
N ALA A 434 -32.27 15.14 33.83
CA ALA A 434 -31.73 16.28 34.57
C ALA A 434 -32.85 17.20 35.07
N VAL A 435 -33.84 17.49 34.23
CA VAL A 435 -35.02 18.28 34.63
C VAL A 435 -35.84 17.56 35.70
N LEU A 436 -36.09 16.25 35.55
CA LEU A 436 -36.80 15.46 36.56
C LEU A 436 -36.05 15.46 37.91
N HIS A 437 -34.73 15.26 37.87
CA HIS A 437 -33.87 15.32 39.05
C HIS A 437 -33.93 16.71 39.71
N ALA A 438 -33.83 17.78 38.92
CA ALA A 438 -33.90 19.16 39.41
C ALA A 438 -35.26 19.54 40.02
N LEU A 439 -36.36 18.97 39.53
CA LEU A 439 -37.71 19.16 40.07
C LEU A 439 -37.96 18.37 41.37
N GLY A 440 -36.95 17.67 41.90
CA GLY A 440 -37.08 16.90 43.13
C GLY A 440 -37.81 15.56 42.94
N VAL A 441 -38.06 15.13 41.70
CA VAL A 441 -38.68 13.82 41.44
C VAL A 441 -37.76 12.74 42.01
N GLY A 442 -38.33 11.86 42.84
CA GLY A 442 -37.57 10.78 43.46
C GLY A 442 -36.74 11.15 44.70
N HIS A 443 -36.84 12.38 45.21
CA HIS A 443 -36.25 12.77 46.50
C HIS A 443 -37.08 12.31 47.71
N GLY A 444 -38.19 11.57 47.48
CA GLY A 444 -39.00 10.96 48.54
C GLY A 444 -38.26 9.85 49.30
N THR A 445 -38.79 9.46 50.46
CA THR A 445 -38.18 8.46 51.38
C THR A 445 -37.71 7.22 50.62
N CYS A 446 -36.39 7.00 50.56
CA CYS A 446 -35.84 5.76 50.05
C CYS A 446 -36.41 4.63 50.90
N THR A 447 -37.13 3.69 50.29
CA THR A 447 -37.57 2.48 50.99
C THR A 447 -36.33 1.72 51.46
N ASP A 448 -36.31 1.30 52.73
CA ASP A 448 -35.20 0.57 53.32
C ASP A 448 -34.79 -0.61 52.41
N GLY A 449 -33.60 -0.49 51.79
CA GLY A 449 -33.02 -1.50 50.88
C GLY A 449 -33.29 -1.32 49.38
N GLY A 450 -34.03 -0.27 48.96
CA GLY A 450 -34.30 0.04 47.55
C GLY A 450 -33.32 1.06 46.95
N VAL A 451 -33.09 0.99 45.63
CA VAL A 451 -32.32 1.99 44.89
C VAL A 451 -33.05 3.34 44.94
N CYS A 452 -32.45 4.36 45.54
CA CYS A 452 -33.02 5.71 45.56
C CYS A 452 -33.17 6.22 44.12
N THR A 453 -34.39 6.60 43.74
CA THR A 453 -34.70 7.08 42.39
C THR A 453 -33.92 8.34 42.01
N SER A 454 -33.60 9.20 42.98
CA SER A 454 -32.70 10.36 42.80
C SER A 454 -31.29 9.95 42.33
N LEU A 455 -30.69 8.91 42.94
CA LEU A 455 -29.37 8.38 42.54
C LEU A 455 -29.41 7.77 41.14
N ALA A 456 -30.49 7.06 40.80
CA ALA A 456 -30.69 6.53 39.44
C ALA A 456 -30.77 7.64 38.39
N LEU A 457 -31.49 8.74 38.69
CA LEU A 457 -31.54 9.91 37.81
C LEU A 457 -30.16 10.56 37.66
N ALA A 458 -29.43 10.76 38.76
CA ALA A 458 -28.07 11.31 38.74
C ALA A 458 -27.12 10.44 37.90
N TYR A 459 -27.14 9.13 38.10
CA TYR A 459 -26.37 8.16 37.31
C TYR A 459 -26.67 8.29 35.82
N LEU A 460 -27.95 8.31 35.43
CA LEU A 460 -28.35 8.44 34.03
C LEU A 460 -27.91 9.79 33.43
N THR A 461 -27.99 10.89 34.20
CA THR A 461 -27.55 12.22 33.72
C THR A 461 -26.05 12.33 33.48
N ILE A 462 -25.24 11.51 34.14
CA ILE A 462 -23.78 11.49 33.96
C ILE A 462 -23.39 10.51 32.84
N THR A 463 -24.02 9.34 32.78
CA THR A 463 -23.61 8.24 31.88
C THR A 463 -24.15 8.35 30.46
N LEU A 464 -25.38 8.85 30.27
CA LEU A 464 -25.96 8.97 28.93
C LEU A 464 -25.18 9.94 28.02
N PRO A 465 -24.70 11.12 28.49
CA PRO A 465 -23.82 11.98 27.68
C PRO A 465 -22.51 11.30 27.27
N ALA A 466 -21.91 10.50 28.16
CA ALA A 466 -20.70 9.74 27.85
C ALA A 466 -20.97 8.71 26.74
N GLY A 467 -22.11 8.01 26.79
CA GLY A 467 -22.57 7.14 25.70
C GLY A 467 -22.81 7.90 24.40
N GLY A 468 -23.44 9.09 24.48
CA GLY A 468 -23.64 9.98 23.33
C GLY A 468 -22.32 10.43 22.69
N ALA A 469 -21.33 10.80 23.51
CA ALA A 469 -19.98 11.16 23.07
C ALA A 469 -19.26 9.99 22.40
N ALA A 470 -19.37 8.77 22.94
CA ALA A 470 -18.80 7.58 22.33
C ALA A 470 -19.42 7.27 20.95
N ILE A 471 -20.74 7.39 20.81
CA ILE A 471 -21.43 7.25 19.52
C ILE A 471 -20.99 8.32 18.52
N ALA A 472 -20.85 9.57 18.97
CA ALA A 472 -20.35 10.66 18.14
C ALA A 472 -18.91 10.39 17.67
N ALA A 473 -18.04 9.87 18.55
CA ALA A 473 -16.67 9.48 18.23
C ALA A 473 -16.63 8.33 17.20
N ILE A 474 -17.46 7.30 17.36
CA ILE A 474 -17.61 6.20 16.38
C ILE A 474 -18.06 6.75 15.03
N ARG A 475 -19.05 7.65 15.02
CA ARG A 475 -19.57 8.26 13.80
C ARG A 475 -18.51 9.10 13.08
N PHE A 476 -17.80 9.94 13.82
CA PHE A 476 -16.76 10.81 13.29
C PHE A 476 -15.61 10.00 12.71
N ARG A 477 -15.14 8.98 13.44
CA ARG A 477 -14.06 8.08 13.00
C ARG A 477 -14.43 7.25 11.78
N GLY A 478 -15.68 6.78 11.69
CA GLY A 478 -16.18 6.03 10.54
C GLY A 478 -16.46 6.89 9.31
N GLU A 479 -16.53 8.21 9.47
CA GLU A 479 -16.76 9.21 8.41
C GLU A 479 -17.92 8.86 7.48
N TYR A 480 -18.97 8.27 8.05
CA TYR A 480 -20.03 7.66 7.27
C TYR A 480 -20.72 8.64 6.31
N LEU A 481 -20.92 9.89 6.73
CA LEU A 481 -21.49 10.94 5.89
C LEU A 481 -20.60 11.23 4.66
N ARG A 482 -19.33 11.55 4.90
CA ARG A 482 -18.36 11.87 3.84
C ARG A 482 -18.18 10.68 2.88
N ASN A 483 -18.12 9.47 3.42
CA ASN A 483 -18.03 8.25 2.63
C ASN A 483 -19.30 8.03 1.79
N ALA A 484 -20.49 8.27 2.33
CA ALA A 484 -21.74 8.15 1.59
C ALA A 484 -21.80 9.13 0.41
N GLU A 485 -21.44 10.39 0.63
CA GLU A 485 -21.40 11.45 -0.40
C GLU A 485 -20.37 11.13 -1.49
N ARG A 486 -19.15 10.75 -1.09
CA ARG A 486 -18.09 10.40 -2.04
C ARG A 486 -18.46 9.17 -2.87
N TYR A 487 -18.99 8.12 -2.25
CA TYR A 487 -19.46 6.95 -3.00
C TYR A 487 -20.63 7.29 -3.93
N ALA A 488 -21.55 8.17 -3.52
CA ALA A 488 -22.62 8.64 -4.39
C ALA A 488 -22.08 9.41 -5.61
N HIS A 489 -21.03 10.21 -5.43
CA HIS A 489 -20.34 10.87 -6.53
C HIS A 489 -19.72 9.86 -7.51
N VAL A 490 -18.98 8.88 -7.00
CA VAL A 490 -18.38 7.82 -7.83
C VAL A 490 -19.45 7.01 -8.58
N VAL A 491 -20.59 6.71 -7.95
CA VAL A 491 -21.73 6.03 -8.60
C VAL A 491 -22.25 6.84 -9.80
N ARG A 492 -22.37 8.16 -9.69
CA ARG A 492 -22.81 9.01 -10.82
C ARG A 492 -21.83 8.91 -12.00
N GLN A 493 -20.54 9.04 -11.74
CA GLN A 493 -19.51 8.95 -12.78
C GLN A 493 -19.44 7.56 -13.41
N LEU A 494 -19.46 6.49 -12.60
CA LEU A 494 -19.50 5.11 -13.10
C LEU A 494 -20.78 4.81 -13.89
N THR A 495 -21.90 5.44 -13.56
CA THR A 495 -23.15 5.30 -14.33
C THR A 495 -23.00 5.88 -15.73
N THR A 496 -22.35 7.04 -15.85
CA THR A 496 -22.00 7.66 -17.14
C THR A 496 -21.08 6.74 -17.95
N ILE A 497 -19.97 6.28 -17.37
CA ILE A 497 -19.03 5.36 -18.02
C ILE A 497 -19.75 4.07 -18.44
N HIS A 498 -20.59 3.50 -17.56
CA HIS A 498 -21.36 2.30 -17.87
C HIS A 498 -22.31 2.50 -19.07
N SER A 499 -22.96 3.66 -19.16
CA SER A 499 -23.80 4.02 -20.30
C SER A 499 -22.97 4.18 -21.57
N ASN A 500 -21.83 4.86 -21.51
CA ASN A 500 -20.95 5.08 -22.66
C ASN A 500 -20.40 3.74 -23.17
N VAL A 501 -19.93 2.86 -22.29
CA VAL A 501 -19.46 1.52 -22.65
C VAL A 501 -20.57 0.68 -23.30
N ARG A 502 -21.84 0.89 -22.93
CA ARG A 502 -22.95 0.22 -23.64
C ARG A 502 -23.03 0.66 -25.10
N HIS A 503 -22.87 1.95 -25.36
CA HIS A 503 -22.99 2.56 -26.68
C HIS A 503 -21.70 2.51 -27.50
N ALA A 504 -20.56 2.15 -26.90
CA ALA A 504 -19.30 2.07 -27.62
C ALA A 504 -19.39 1.18 -28.87
N HIS A 505 -18.84 1.68 -29.98
CA HIS A 505 -18.91 1.06 -31.30
C HIS A 505 -17.58 0.49 -31.79
N SER A 506 -16.46 0.92 -31.21
CA SER A 506 -15.11 0.47 -31.57
C SER A 506 -14.31 0.01 -30.34
N MET A 507 -13.25 -0.78 -30.60
CA MET A 507 -12.32 -1.21 -29.54
C MET A 507 -11.58 -0.01 -28.94
N GLU A 508 -11.19 0.97 -29.77
CA GLU A 508 -10.53 2.20 -29.32
C GLU A 508 -11.40 2.99 -28.33
N GLU A 509 -12.68 3.18 -28.63
CA GLU A 509 -13.62 3.86 -27.73
C GLU A 509 -13.78 3.10 -26.41
N LEU A 510 -13.83 1.77 -26.46
CA LEU A 510 -13.85 0.93 -25.26
C LEU A 510 -12.56 1.09 -24.44
N CYS A 511 -11.38 1.08 -25.07
CA CYS A 511 -10.10 1.27 -24.41
C CYS A 511 -10.05 2.62 -23.66
N ASN A 512 -10.44 3.71 -24.32
CA ASN A 512 -10.48 5.04 -23.71
C ASN A 512 -11.40 5.09 -22.49
N LEU A 513 -12.59 4.46 -22.58
CA LEU A 513 -13.53 4.39 -21.45
C LEU A 513 -13.02 3.52 -20.29
N LEU A 514 -12.20 2.50 -20.58
CA LEU A 514 -11.58 1.67 -19.55
C LEU A 514 -10.39 2.38 -18.88
N GLN A 515 -9.65 3.21 -19.60
CA GLN A 515 -8.67 4.13 -19.03
C GLN A 515 -9.33 5.15 -18.12
N GLU A 516 -10.44 5.78 -18.55
CA GLU A 516 -11.22 6.69 -17.71
C GLU A 516 -11.73 6.01 -16.43
N MET A 517 -12.16 4.75 -16.54
CA MET A 517 -12.54 3.94 -15.38
C MET A 517 -11.36 3.68 -14.44
N ASN A 518 -10.18 3.38 -14.97
CA ASN A 518 -8.97 3.17 -14.19
C ASN A 518 -8.56 4.45 -13.46
N GLU A 519 -8.52 5.58 -14.15
CA GLU A 519 -8.25 6.90 -13.55
C GLU A 519 -9.24 7.22 -12.42
N LEU A 520 -10.54 7.00 -12.65
CA LEU A 520 -11.56 7.22 -11.62
C LEU A 520 -11.31 6.34 -10.38
N ALA A 521 -10.96 5.07 -10.59
CA ALA A 521 -10.66 4.16 -9.49
C ALA A 521 -9.39 4.59 -8.73
N LEU A 522 -8.33 4.98 -9.44
CA LEU A 522 -7.07 5.42 -8.86
C LEU A 522 -7.22 6.74 -8.09
N ARG A 523 -7.86 7.75 -8.68
CA ARG A 523 -8.13 9.04 -8.02
C ARG A 523 -8.92 8.87 -6.74
N GLU A 524 -9.92 7.99 -6.73
CA GLU A 524 -10.66 7.65 -5.51
C GLU A 524 -9.70 7.11 -4.44
N GLN A 525 -8.84 6.14 -4.77
CA GLN A 525 -7.89 5.58 -3.79
C GLN A 525 -6.82 6.59 -3.35
N GLN A 526 -6.30 7.42 -4.24
CA GLN A 526 -5.35 8.50 -3.90
C GLN A 526 -5.98 9.51 -2.95
N ASN A 527 -7.24 9.89 -3.17
CA ASN A 527 -7.99 10.76 -2.26
C ASN A 527 -8.10 10.15 -0.86
N TRP A 528 -8.32 8.84 -0.73
CA TRP A 528 -8.22 8.18 0.57
C TRP A 528 -6.82 8.38 1.18
N ARG A 529 -5.75 8.06 0.43
CA ARG A 529 -4.38 8.21 0.95
C ARG A 529 -4.07 9.62 1.43
N ILE A 530 -4.36 10.65 0.64
CA ILE A 530 -4.15 12.07 0.99
C ILE A 530 -4.81 12.37 2.33
N VAL A 531 -6.11 12.14 2.41
CA VAL A 531 -6.92 12.57 3.54
C VAL A 531 -6.50 11.90 4.85
N PHE A 532 -6.03 10.67 4.77
CA PHE A 532 -5.62 9.89 5.92
C PHE A 532 -4.15 10.05 6.29
N ARG A 533 -3.28 10.41 5.34
CA ARG A 533 -1.88 10.74 5.60
C ARG A 533 -1.74 12.02 6.42
N PHE A 534 -2.49 13.07 6.07
CA PHE A 534 -2.45 14.35 6.80
C PHE A 534 -3.11 14.30 8.19
N ARG A 535 -3.98 13.33 8.44
CA ARG A 535 -4.63 13.15 9.75
C ARG A 535 -3.85 12.31 10.76
N ARG A 536 -2.63 11.86 10.45
CA ARG A 536 -1.76 11.17 11.42
C ARG A 536 -1.38 12.03 12.64
N ILE A 537 -1.74 13.31 12.68
CA ILE A 537 -1.22 14.30 13.64
C ILE A 537 -2.19 14.62 14.79
N GLU A 538 -3.48 14.29 14.72
CA GLU A 538 -4.43 14.58 15.81
C GLU A 538 -4.73 13.31 16.61
N ALA A 539 -3.84 12.98 17.54
CA ALA A 539 -4.23 12.21 18.70
C ALA A 539 -5.26 13.03 19.49
N VAL A 540 -6.46 12.47 19.67
CA VAL A 540 -7.36 12.88 20.76
C VAL A 540 -6.69 12.56 22.08
#